data_AF-A0AAU4EAB7-F1
#
_entry.id   AF-A0AAU4EAB7-F1
#
_cell.length_a   1.000
_cell.length_b   1.000
_cell.length_c   1.000
_cell.angle_alpha   90.00
_cell.angle_beta   90.00
_cell.angle_gamma   90.00
#
_symmetry.space_group_name_H-M   'P 1'
#
loop_
_entity.id
_entity.type
_entity.pdbx_description
1 polymer ?
#
loop_
_entity_poly.entity_id
_entity_poly.type
_entity_poly.pdbx_seq_one_letter_code
_entity_poly.pdbx_strand_id
1 'polypeptide(L)'
;MSDEVRDMIRSALADEPALGLEFDQVVTDGRRRRTRQRVGALTVTAAGIVTVVAAAATLSGLPDRTPAQPAGPASTAAPANPGCVLPASADSYPDQPRGTASPAELSESGRLTEAFRQLALPLPAGVEASPLQLCVIRDSWGGSFTLTGDRTVSVYLRSRGDRPPGGCVTHQDTECSIRALPDGSTARVTVTSPAATQVDVDVWRVDGTYARVLEIGGHGSKKRVLGDDALITIATAPQLKVDLSGPAVPSAPSDRRAAELDAVIATALPAGMTTKPAPGADRGWRFQVSQGGYKISTTLVDAQGKGRALVYLEPPADGAVTCGDQPGCEPIDLDGGRKATLTTTRSPGGVTVLALGAKAADGTSITIRTSDDAGTGADTRTRPTPPLSETDLVRIAELPGLHW
;
A
#
# COMPACT_ATOMS: atom_id res chain seq x y z
N MET A 1 17.82 20.28 -31.11
CA MET A 1 18.34 19.07 -30.45
C MET A 1 19.79 19.01 -30.85
N SER A 2 20.71 19.25 -29.91
CA SER A 2 22.14 19.43 -30.21
C SER A 2 22.78 18.10 -30.60
N ASP A 3 23.76 18.16 -31.52
CA ASP A 3 24.46 16.99 -32.05
C ASP A 3 25.19 16.19 -30.96
N GLU A 4 25.54 16.84 -29.85
CA GLU A 4 26.11 16.26 -28.63
C GLU A 4 25.25 15.15 -28.02
N VAL A 5 23.92 15.36 -27.94
CA VAL A 5 23.01 14.34 -27.38
C VAL A 5 22.94 13.13 -28.32
N ARG A 6 23.10 13.36 -29.62
CA ARG A 6 23.06 12.33 -30.65
C ARG A 6 24.30 11.45 -30.60
N ASP A 7 25.47 12.04 -30.40
CA ASP A 7 26.74 11.31 -30.31
C ASP A 7 26.87 10.56 -28.99
N MET A 8 26.35 11.11 -27.89
CA MET A 8 26.36 10.44 -26.59
C MET A 8 25.45 9.18 -26.58
N ILE A 9 24.29 9.24 -27.25
CA ILE A 9 23.41 8.08 -27.43
C ILE A 9 24.04 7.05 -28.37
N ARG A 10 24.72 7.49 -29.43
CA ARG A 10 25.36 6.61 -30.40
C ARG A 10 26.57 5.86 -29.81
N SER A 11 27.29 6.52 -28.90
CA SER A 11 28.38 5.93 -28.10
C SER A 11 27.86 4.88 -27.12
N ALA A 12 26.76 5.17 -26.40
CA ALA A 12 26.19 4.27 -25.40
C ALA A 12 25.61 2.97 -25.98
N LEU A 13 25.26 2.95 -27.28
CA LEU A 13 24.65 1.82 -27.95
C LEU A 13 25.63 1.04 -28.85
N ALA A 14 26.91 1.43 -28.90
CA ALA A 14 27.90 0.81 -29.79
C ALA A 14 28.32 -0.61 -29.34
N ASP A 15 28.17 -0.92 -28.06
CA ASP A 15 28.61 -2.19 -27.45
C ASP A 15 27.46 -3.18 -27.17
N GLU A 16 26.22 -2.84 -27.54
CA GLU A 16 25.08 -3.75 -27.37
C GLU A 16 24.97 -4.74 -28.55
N PRO A 17 24.75 -6.05 -28.28
CA PRO A 17 24.46 -7.00 -29.34
C PRO A 17 23.17 -6.60 -30.07
N ALA A 18 23.14 -6.74 -31.39
CA ALA A 18 22.03 -6.30 -32.25
C ALA A 18 20.69 -6.95 -31.85
N LEU A 19 20.00 -6.35 -30.87
CA LEU A 19 18.58 -6.54 -30.65
C LEU A 19 17.93 -6.02 -31.93
N GLY A 20 17.29 -6.92 -32.69
CA GLY A 20 16.69 -6.68 -34.00
C GLY A 20 15.49 -5.72 -33.99
N LEU A 21 15.60 -4.61 -33.27
CA LEU A 21 14.70 -3.49 -33.28
C LEU A 21 15.22 -2.51 -34.32
N GLU A 22 14.63 -2.56 -35.52
CA GLU A 22 14.90 -1.59 -36.57
C GLU A 22 14.52 -0.19 -36.05
N PHE A 23 15.52 0.63 -35.77
CA PHE A 23 15.36 2.00 -35.25
C PHE A 23 14.39 2.82 -36.13
N ASP A 24 14.43 2.62 -37.44
CA ASP A 24 13.55 3.30 -38.39
C ASP A 24 12.08 2.88 -38.21
N GLN A 25 11.81 1.65 -37.78
CA GLN A 25 10.47 1.16 -37.49
C GLN A 25 9.90 1.83 -36.23
N VAL A 26 10.72 1.97 -35.19
CA VAL A 26 10.35 2.68 -33.94
C VAL A 26 10.08 4.17 -34.21
N VAL A 27 10.91 4.83 -35.02
CA VAL A 27 10.72 6.24 -35.39
C VAL A 27 9.45 6.42 -36.23
N THR A 28 9.17 5.49 -37.14
CA THR A 28 7.98 5.53 -37.99
C THR A 28 6.70 5.32 -37.17
N ASP A 29 6.70 4.36 -36.24
CA ASP A 29 5.57 4.13 -35.33
C ASP A 29 5.34 5.29 -34.37
N GLY A 30 6.42 5.90 -33.87
CA GLY A 30 6.36 7.11 -33.05
C GLY A 30 5.74 8.30 -33.80
N ARG A 31 6.11 8.50 -35.07
CA ARG A 31 5.48 9.53 -35.92
C ARG A 31 4.00 9.23 -36.15
N ARG A 32 3.66 7.99 -36.50
CA ARG A 32 2.28 7.56 -36.78
C ARG A 32 1.35 7.75 -35.59
N ARG A 33 1.85 7.50 -34.37
CA ARG A 33 1.11 7.71 -33.11
C ARG A 33 0.84 9.19 -32.84
N ARG A 34 1.81 10.07 -33.08
CA ARG A 34 1.63 11.53 -32.96
C ARG A 34 0.63 12.10 -33.96
N THR A 35 0.60 11.61 -35.20
CA THR A 35 -0.36 12.09 -36.20
C THR A 35 -1.79 11.71 -35.82
N ARG A 36 -2.00 10.50 -35.28
CA ARG A 36 -3.32 10.06 -34.78
C ARG A 36 -3.82 10.92 -33.61
N GLN A 37 -2.93 11.30 -32.70
CA GLN A 37 -3.30 12.18 -31.58
C GLN A 37 -3.68 13.60 -32.02
N ARG A 38 -3.07 14.13 -33.09
CA ARG A 38 -3.42 15.47 -33.60
C ARG A 38 -4.76 15.54 -34.35
N VAL A 39 -5.21 14.42 -34.93
CA VAL A 39 -6.50 14.37 -35.63
C VAL A 39 -7.68 14.18 -34.67
N GLY A 40 -7.47 13.51 -33.52
CA GLY A 40 -8.52 13.29 -32.52
C GLY A 40 -8.93 14.54 -31.72
N ALA A 41 -8.14 15.61 -31.74
CA ALA A 41 -8.38 16.82 -30.93
C ALA A 41 -9.23 17.90 -31.64
N LEU A 42 -9.71 17.66 -32.87
CA LEU A 42 -10.41 18.69 -33.68
C LEU A 42 -11.90 18.41 -33.95
N THR A 43 -12.53 17.41 -33.32
CA THR A 43 -13.92 17.01 -33.64
C THR A 43 -14.84 16.83 -32.43
N VAL A 44 -14.85 17.76 -31.47
CA VAL A 44 -15.99 17.86 -30.53
C VAL A 44 -16.33 19.32 -30.21
N THR A 45 -16.97 19.99 -31.15
CA THR A 45 -17.79 21.18 -30.91
C THR A 45 -18.93 21.21 -31.94
N ALA A 46 -20.11 20.73 -31.55
CA ALA A 46 -21.40 21.22 -32.07
C ALA A 46 -22.57 20.63 -31.27
N ALA A 47 -23.55 21.49 -31.02
CA ALA A 47 -24.70 21.33 -30.14
C ALA A 47 -25.77 20.34 -30.65
N GLY A 48 -26.68 19.94 -29.76
CA GLY A 48 -27.90 19.23 -30.15
C GLY A 48 -28.87 18.95 -29.01
N ILE A 49 -29.69 19.93 -28.67
CA ILE A 49 -30.96 19.74 -27.94
C ILE A 49 -31.89 18.92 -28.84
N VAL A 50 -32.37 17.76 -28.38
CA VAL A 50 -33.52 17.07 -28.98
C VAL A 50 -34.42 16.46 -27.89
N THR A 51 -35.60 17.07 -27.77
CA THR A 51 -36.81 16.55 -27.12
C THR A 51 -37.54 15.55 -28.03
N VAL A 52 -37.93 14.37 -27.51
CA VAL A 52 -38.99 13.51 -28.08
C VAL A 52 -39.72 12.85 -26.90
N VAL A 53 -40.85 13.40 -26.45
CA VAL A 53 -42.24 13.03 -26.78
C VAL A 53 -42.60 11.59 -26.39
N ALA A 54 -43.44 11.52 -25.36
CA ALA A 54 -44.19 10.34 -24.94
C ALA A 54 -45.22 9.93 -26.01
N ALA A 55 -45.34 8.62 -26.26
CA ALA A 55 -46.49 8.03 -26.92
C ALA A 55 -47.02 6.88 -26.06
N ALA A 56 -48.17 7.12 -25.45
CA ALA A 56 -49.03 6.11 -24.89
C ALA A 56 -49.76 5.38 -26.03
N ALA A 57 -49.76 4.05 -25.99
CA ALA A 57 -50.67 3.24 -26.79
C ALA A 57 -51.18 2.09 -25.92
N THR A 58 -52.47 2.17 -25.60
CA THR A 58 -53.31 1.10 -25.08
C THR A 58 -53.65 0.14 -26.21
N LEU A 59 -53.53 -1.17 -25.99
CA LEU A 59 -54.17 -2.17 -26.83
C LEU A 59 -54.50 -3.43 -26.00
N SER A 60 -55.80 -3.60 -25.81
CA SER A 60 -56.48 -4.75 -25.22
C SER A 60 -56.57 -5.89 -26.24
N GLY A 61 -56.36 -7.14 -25.81
CA GLY A 61 -56.71 -8.31 -26.61
C GLY A 61 -56.05 -9.62 -26.14
N LEU A 62 -56.78 -10.42 -25.36
CA LEU A 62 -56.53 -11.85 -25.12
C LEU A 62 -57.08 -12.67 -26.30
N PRO A 63 -56.48 -13.83 -26.66
CA PRO A 63 -56.87 -15.07 -25.99
C PRO A 63 -55.73 -16.07 -25.69
N ASP A 64 -55.97 -16.84 -24.64
CA ASP A 64 -55.39 -18.13 -24.23
C ASP A 64 -54.16 -18.68 -24.98
N ARG A 65 -53.01 -18.61 -24.30
CA ARG A 65 -51.92 -19.56 -24.45
C ARG A 65 -51.38 -19.98 -23.08
N THR A 66 -51.37 -21.29 -22.90
CA THR A 66 -50.67 -22.15 -21.93
C THR A 66 -49.54 -21.48 -21.15
N PRO A 67 -49.41 -21.70 -19.82
CA PRO A 67 -48.37 -21.05 -19.02
C PRO A 67 -46.99 -21.63 -19.38
N ALA A 68 -46.28 -20.95 -20.28
CA ALA A 68 -44.83 -21.05 -20.35
C ALA A 68 -44.28 -20.24 -19.17
N GLN A 69 -43.76 -20.96 -18.18
CA GLN A 69 -43.04 -20.42 -17.04
C GLN A 69 -42.00 -19.41 -17.55
N PRO A 70 -42.04 -18.13 -17.12
CA PRO A 70 -40.98 -17.20 -17.44
C PRO A 70 -39.68 -17.80 -16.88
N ALA A 71 -38.72 -18.05 -17.76
CA ALA A 71 -37.34 -18.15 -17.33
C ALA A 71 -37.07 -16.89 -16.52
N GLY A 72 -36.85 -17.05 -15.22
CA GLY A 72 -36.53 -15.94 -14.33
C GLY A 72 -35.36 -15.15 -14.94
N PRO A 73 -35.31 -13.81 -14.75
CA PRO A 73 -34.19 -13.03 -15.23
C PRO A 73 -32.90 -13.69 -14.74
N ALA A 74 -32.07 -14.12 -15.69
CA ALA A 74 -30.77 -14.69 -15.39
C ALA A 74 -30.05 -13.72 -14.46
N SER A 75 -29.63 -14.25 -13.32
CA SER A 75 -28.89 -13.56 -12.28
C SER A 75 -27.87 -12.61 -12.88
N THR A 76 -28.02 -11.34 -12.47
CA THR A 76 -26.94 -10.44 -12.09
C THR A 76 -25.59 -10.80 -12.71
N ALA A 77 -25.26 -10.12 -13.81
CA ALA A 77 -23.91 -10.09 -14.35
C ALA A 77 -22.92 -9.90 -13.20
N ALA A 78 -21.97 -10.83 -13.06
CA ALA A 78 -20.89 -10.72 -12.10
C ALA A 78 -20.22 -9.33 -12.25
N PRO A 79 -19.84 -8.66 -11.15
CA PRO A 79 -19.17 -7.37 -11.24
C PRO A 79 -17.98 -7.49 -12.19
N ALA A 80 -17.92 -6.59 -13.17
CA ALA A 80 -16.96 -6.63 -14.29
C ALA A 80 -15.49 -6.44 -13.87
N ASN A 81 -15.23 -6.27 -12.57
CA ASN A 81 -13.92 -5.99 -12.04
C ASN A 81 -13.62 -7.02 -10.94
N PRO A 82 -12.80 -8.06 -11.21
CA PRO A 82 -12.36 -8.94 -10.15
C PRO A 82 -11.61 -8.07 -9.13
N GLY A 83 -12.06 -8.08 -7.87
CA GLY A 83 -11.34 -7.40 -6.80
C GLY A 83 -9.88 -7.89 -6.72
N CYS A 84 -9.06 -7.15 -6.00
CA CYS A 84 -7.65 -7.50 -5.83
C CYS A 84 -7.30 -7.69 -4.36
N VAL A 85 -6.19 -8.38 -4.11
CA VAL A 85 -5.53 -8.46 -2.81
C VAL A 85 -4.22 -7.71 -2.93
N LEU A 86 -3.93 -6.86 -1.96
CA LEU A 86 -2.70 -6.09 -1.95
C LEU A 86 -1.52 -7.03 -1.58
N PRO A 87 -0.31 -6.87 -2.14
CA PRO A 87 0.82 -7.75 -1.80
C PRO A 87 1.36 -7.44 -0.39
N ALA A 88 1.91 -8.46 0.29
CA ALA A 88 2.40 -8.41 1.69
C ALA A 88 3.38 -7.26 2.02
N SER A 89 4.01 -6.65 1.01
CA SER A 89 5.09 -5.67 1.16
C SER A 89 4.67 -4.20 1.07
N ALA A 90 3.38 -3.86 1.17
CA ALA A 90 2.95 -2.47 1.02
C ALA A 90 3.11 -1.66 2.32
N ASP A 91 4.19 -0.89 2.40
CA ASP A 91 4.61 -0.15 3.59
C ASP A 91 3.75 1.09 3.93
N SER A 92 2.74 1.44 3.11
CA SER A 92 1.94 2.67 3.25
C SER A 92 0.58 2.50 3.95
N TYR A 93 0.19 1.28 4.31
CA TYR A 93 -1.10 1.01 4.97
C TYR A 93 -0.92 0.63 6.44
N PRO A 94 -1.86 1.01 7.33
CA PRO A 94 -1.82 0.58 8.72
C PRO A 94 -2.03 -0.94 8.86
N ASP A 95 -2.75 -1.57 7.91
CA ASP A 95 -3.01 -3.00 7.88
C ASP A 95 -2.07 -3.68 6.89
N GLN A 96 -1.58 -4.86 7.24
CA GLN A 96 -0.86 -5.72 6.30
C GLN A 96 -1.84 -6.67 5.60
N PRO A 97 -1.66 -6.94 4.30
CA PRO A 97 -2.55 -7.83 3.58
C PRO A 97 -2.25 -9.29 3.92
N ARG A 98 -3.29 -10.12 4.05
CA ARG A 98 -3.19 -11.55 4.40
C ARG A 98 -2.88 -12.48 3.22
N GLY A 99 -2.58 -11.94 2.03
CA GLY A 99 -2.30 -12.70 0.81
C GLY A 99 -3.48 -13.45 0.18
N THR A 100 -4.52 -13.75 0.95
CA THR A 100 -5.78 -14.36 0.47
C THR A 100 -6.98 -13.55 0.94
N ALA A 101 -7.98 -13.39 0.07
CA ALA A 101 -9.26 -12.73 0.38
C ALA A 101 -10.43 -13.65 0.02
N SER A 102 -11.50 -13.57 0.81
CA SER A 102 -12.76 -14.24 0.53
C SER A 102 -13.45 -13.65 -0.71
N PRO A 103 -14.35 -14.40 -1.37
CA PRO A 103 -15.13 -13.87 -2.50
C PRO A 103 -15.92 -12.59 -2.16
N ALA A 104 -16.40 -12.45 -0.91
CA ALA A 104 -17.12 -11.27 -0.45
C ALA A 104 -16.18 -10.05 -0.36
N GLU A 105 -14.97 -10.21 0.17
CA GLU A 105 -13.97 -9.14 0.26
C GLU A 105 -13.51 -8.69 -1.13
N LEU A 106 -13.33 -9.64 -2.07
CA LEU A 106 -13.00 -9.34 -3.46
C LEU A 106 -14.14 -8.60 -4.18
N SER A 107 -15.38 -9.03 -3.96
CA SER A 107 -16.55 -8.31 -4.50
C SER A 107 -16.63 -6.88 -3.97
N GLU A 108 -16.35 -6.69 -2.68
CA GLU A 108 -16.34 -5.37 -2.04
C GLU A 108 -15.19 -4.50 -2.57
N SER A 109 -14.00 -5.07 -2.79
CA SER A 109 -12.87 -4.41 -3.45
C SER A 109 -13.24 -3.92 -4.86
N GLY A 110 -13.92 -4.75 -5.65
CA GLY A 110 -14.40 -4.37 -6.98
C GLY A 110 -15.42 -3.21 -6.92
N ARG A 111 -16.38 -3.28 -5.98
CA ARG A 111 -17.38 -2.22 -5.77
C ARG A 111 -16.75 -0.89 -5.35
N LEU A 112 -15.84 -0.92 -4.38
CA LEU A 112 -15.15 0.28 -3.88
C LEU A 112 -14.26 0.91 -4.97
N THR A 113 -13.59 0.09 -5.78
CA THR A 113 -12.80 0.57 -6.92
C THR A 113 -13.66 1.32 -7.94
N GLU A 114 -14.85 0.77 -8.27
CA GLU A 114 -15.77 1.44 -9.19
C GLU A 114 -16.38 2.71 -8.57
N ALA A 115 -16.74 2.67 -7.29
CA ALA A 115 -17.21 3.84 -6.56
C ALA A 115 -16.18 4.97 -6.54
N PHE A 116 -14.90 4.64 -6.34
CA PHE A 116 -13.82 5.62 -6.39
C PHE A 116 -13.64 6.20 -7.80
N ARG A 117 -13.73 5.37 -8.84
CA ARG A 117 -13.63 5.82 -10.24
C ARG A 117 -14.69 6.86 -10.60
N GLN A 118 -15.87 6.79 -9.97
CA GLN A 118 -16.97 7.73 -10.18
C GLN A 118 -16.84 9.01 -9.34
N LEU A 119 -15.87 9.08 -8.41
CA LEU A 119 -15.60 10.28 -7.64
C LEU A 119 -14.95 11.35 -8.52
N ALA A 120 -15.59 12.52 -8.62
CA ALA A 120 -14.98 13.70 -9.20
C ALA A 120 -13.88 14.20 -8.24
N LEU A 121 -12.63 13.78 -8.48
CA LEU A 121 -11.51 14.20 -7.65
C LEU A 121 -11.30 15.72 -7.77
N PRO A 122 -11.14 16.44 -6.63
CA PRO A 122 -10.90 17.88 -6.62
C PRO A 122 -9.45 18.22 -7.03
N LEU A 123 -9.08 17.86 -8.26
CA LEU A 123 -7.73 18.06 -8.79
C LEU A 123 -7.54 19.52 -9.25
N PRO A 124 -6.40 20.16 -8.94
CA PRO A 124 -6.04 21.44 -9.54
C PRO A 124 -5.95 21.37 -11.07
N ALA A 125 -6.11 22.51 -11.74
CA ALA A 125 -5.99 22.57 -13.20
C ALA A 125 -4.63 22.04 -13.69
N GLY A 126 -4.67 21.13 -14.66
CA GLY A 126 -3.46 20.50 -15.23
C GLY A 126 -2.88 19.34 -14.41
N VAL A 127 -3.50 18.97 -13.29
CA VAL A 127 -3.16 17.77 -12.53
C VAL A 127 -4.04 16.62 -13.00
N GLU A 128 -3.40 15.51 -13.37
CA GLU A 128 -4.06 14.25 -13.68
C GLU A 128 -3.78 13.25 -12.57
N ALA A 129 -4.71 12.32 -12.36
CA ALA A 129 -4.58 11.21 -11.43
C ALA A 129 -4.59 9.90 -12.19
N SER A 130 -3.68 8.98 -11.85
CA SER A 130 -3.79 7.61 -12.34
C SER A 130 -5.06 6.95 -11.78
N PRO A 131 -5.61 5.92 -12.46
CA PRO A 131 -6.67 5.11 -11.88
C PRO A 131 -6.22 4.53 -10.53
N LEU A 132 -7.09 4.62 -9.52
CA LEU A 132 -6.93 3.93 -8.24
C LEU A 132 -7.60 2.57 -8.30
N GLN A 133 -6.95 1.56 -7.73
CA GLN A 133 -7.55 0.26 -7.45
C GLN A 133 -7.51 0.02 -5.93
N LEU A 134 -8.68 -0.19 -5.32
CA LEU A 134 -8.80 -0.46 -3.90
C LEU A 134 -8.78 -1.98 -3.68
N CYS A 135 -7.66 -2.51 -3.22
CA CYS A 135 -7.50 -3.93 -2.93
C CYS A 135 -7.82 -4.25 -1.49
N VAL A 136 -8.20 -5.50 -1.25
CA VAL A 136 -8.37 -6.05 0.09
C VAL A 136 -7.02 -6.01 0.81
N ILE A 137 -7.05 -5.44 2.01
CA ILE A 137 -5.96 -5.43 2.98
C ILE A 137 -6.55 -5.98 4.28
N ARG A 138 -6.61 -7.30 4.42
CA ARG A 138 -7.25 -7.94 5.58
C ARG A 138 -8.73 -7.50 5.72
N ASP A 139 -9.08 -6.73 6.75
CA ASP A 139 -10.41 -6.22 7.08
C ASP A 139 -10.63 -4.77 6.61
N SER A 140 -9.69 -4.27 5.82
CA SER A 140 -9.72 -2.97 5.17
C SER A 140 -9.51 -3.07 3.67
N TRP A 141 -9.63 -1.94 3.00
CA TRP A 141 -9.38 -1.78 1.59
C TRP A 141 -8.46 -0.60 1.39
N GLY A 142 -7.45 -0.75 0.55
CA GLY A 142 -6.56 0.36 0.24
C GLY A 142 -5.93 0.26 -1.12
N GLY A 143 -5.42 1.39 -1.57
CA GLY A 143 -4.77 1.52 -2.86
C GLY A 143 -4.14 2.89 -2.99
N SER A 144 -3.18 3.00 -3.91
CA SER A 144 -2.49 4.25 -4.19
C SER A 144 -2.70 4.64 -5.65
N PHE A 145 -2.73 5.95 -5.90
CA PHE A 145 -2.67 6.52 -7.24
C PHE A 145 -1.63 7.62 -7.29
N THR A 146 -1.08 7.87 -8.47
CA THR A 146 -0.11 8.93 -8.69
C THR A 146 -0.78 10.17 -9.25
N LEU A 147 -0.30 11.34 -8.82
CA LEU A 147 -0.64 12.63 -9.38
C LEU A 147 0.49 13.10 -10.31
N THR A 148 0.17 13.98 -11.27
CA THR A 148 1.19 14.69 -12.06
C THR A 148 2.25 15.30 -11.13
N GLY A 149 3.53 15.05 -11.43
CA GLY A 149 4.66 15.56 -10.62
C GLY A 149 5.16 14.61 -9.52
N ASP A 150 4.99 13.30 -9.72
CA ASP A 150 5.55 12.24 -8.86
C ASP A 150 5.07 12.32 -7.40
N ARG A 151 3.76 12.53 -7.19
CA ARG A 151 3.17 12.45 -5.85
C ARG A 151 2.26 11.24 -5.77
N THR A 152 2.27 10.58 -4.63
CA THR A 152 1.45 9.39 -4.39
C THR A 152 0.38 9.73 -3.37
N VAL A 153 -0.88 9.44 -3.70
CA VAL A 153 -1.99 9.51 -2.76
C VAL A 153 -2.43 8.09 -2.46
N SER A 154 -2.43 7.71 -1.18
CA SER A 154 -2.92 6.42 -0.71
C SER A 154 -4.25 6.61 -0.01
N VAL A 155 -5.22 5.78 -0.34
CA VAL A 155 -6.55 5.75 0.27
C VAL A 155 -6.68 4.44 1.02
N TYR A 156 -7.19 4.50 2.24
CA TYR A 156 -7.40 3.36 3.11
C TYR A 156 -8.79 3.47 3.77
N LEU A 157 -9.54 2.38 3.79
CA LEU A 157 -10.92 2.31 4.25
C LEU A 157 -11.12 1.10 5.16
N ARG A 158 -11.83 1.26 6.28
CA ARG A 158 -12.18 0.18 7.20
C ARG A 158 -13.64 0.28 7.65
N SER A 159 -14.34 -0.84 7.77
CA SER A 159 -15.77 -0.88 8.16
C SER A 159 -16.04 -0.45 9.60
N ARG A 160 -15.02 -0.48 10.45
CA ARG A 160 -15.09 0.04 11.82
C ARG A 160 -13.86 0.89 12.10
N GLY A 161 -14.09 2.19 12.28
CA GLY A 161 -13.15 3.01 13.02
C GLY A 161 -13.15 2.60 14.48
N ASP A 162 -11.96 2.49 15.08
CA ASP A 162 -11.85 2.64 16.53
C ASP A 162 -12.47 3.99 16.94
N ARG A 163 -12.72 4.21 18.24
CA ARG A 163 -13.18 5.53 18.70
C ARG A 163 -12.27 6.62 18.12
N PRO A 164 -12.83 7.78 17.73
CA PRO A 164 -12.01 8.90 17.32
C PRO A 164 -10.93 9.11 18.40
N PRO A 165 -9.66 9.20 18.02
CA PRO A 165 -8.56 9.28 18.97
C PRO A 165 -8.73 10.51 19.84
N GLY A 166 -8.02 10.52 20.96
CA GLY A 166 -7.85 11.73 21.75
C GLY A 166 -7.25 12.88 20.93
N GLY A 167 -7.06 14.02 21.60
CA GLY A 167 -6.52 15.24 20.99
C GLY A 167 -5.21 15.03 20.20
N CYS A 168 -4.86 16.05 19.42
CA CYS A 168 -3.62 16.05 18.66
C CYS A 168 -2.38 15.85 19.55
N VAL A 169 -1.51 14.92 19.15
CA VAL A 169 -0.16 14.80 19.70
C VAL A 169 0.76 15.60 18.78
N THR A 170 1.34 16.68 19.29
CA THR A 170 2.27 17.52 18.54
C THR A 170 3.70 17.07 18.80
N HIS A 171 4.42 16.73 17.73
CA HIS A 171 5.87 16.63 17.69
C HIS A 171 6.47 17.91 17.06
N GLN A 172 7.78 18.10 17.24
CA GLN A 172 8.50 19.31 16.83
C GLN A 172 8.33 19.66 15.33
N ASP A 173 8.02 18.66 14.50
CA ASP A 173 7.91 18.76 13.04
C ASP A 173 6.52 18.28 12.53
N THR A 174 5.50 18.33 13.37
CA THR A 174 4.15 17.90 12.99
C THR A 174 3.11 18.90 13.44
N GLU A 175 2.32 19.38 12.49
CA GLU A 175 1.10 20.12 12.77
C GLU A 175 -0.07 19.14 12.76
N CYS A 176 -0.93 19.22 13.77
CA CYS A 176 -2.13 18.40 13.84
C CYS A 176 -3.33 19.29 14.15
N SER A 177 -4.42 19.07 13.43
CA SER A 177 -5.71 19.70 13.71
C SER A 177 -6.84 18.67 13.68
N ILE A 178 -7.84 18.86 14.54
CA ILE A 178 -9.07 18.06 14.56
C ILE A 178 -10.23 18.99 14.21
N ARG A 179 -11.11 18.55 13.31
CA ARG A 179 -12.26 19.31 12.82
C ARG A 179 -13.52 18.45 12.90
N ALA A 180 -14.60 19.01 13.43
CA ALA A 180 -15.93 18.44 13.25
C ALA A 180 -16.44 18.79 11.83
N LEU A 181 -17.01 17.81 11.15
CA LEU A 181 -17.54 17.96 9.80
C LEU A 181 -19.06 18.18 9.83
N PRO A 182 -19.66 18.78 8.79
CA PRO A 182 -21.10 19.10 8.75
C PRO A 182 -22.03 17.89 8.88
N ASP A 183 -21.57 16.70 8.48
CA ASP A 183 -22.29 15.43 8.57
C ASP A 183 -22.19 14.78 9.96
N GLY A 184 -21.50 15.41 10.91
CA GLY A 184 -21.21 14.87 12.24
C GLY A 184 -19.96 14.01 12.32
N SER A 185 -19.28 13.77 11.19
CA SER A 185 -18.02 13.04 11.16
C SER A 185 -16.91 13.87 11.82
N THR A 186 -15.83 13.20 12.22
CA THR A 186 -14.64 13.88 12.77
C THR A 186 -13.45 13.66 11.84
N ALA A 187 -12.76 14.73 11.46
CA ALA A 187 -11.54 14.67 10.68
C ALA A 187 -10.33 15.06 11.53
N ARG A 188 -9.24 14.31 11.43
CA ARG A 188 -7.91 14.70 11.94
C ARG A 188 -6.98 14.87 10.75
N VAL A 189 -6.33 16.03 10.68
CA VAL A 189 -5.34 16.35 9.66
C VAL A 189 -3.99 16.44 10.34
N THR A 190 -3.04 15.62 9.91
CA THR A 190 -1.66 15.62 10.38
C THR A 190 -0.73 15.97 9.23
N VAL A 191 0.01 17.07 9.37
CA VAL A 191 0.99 17.54 8.39
C VAL A 191 2.38 17.35 8.99
N THR A 192 3.21 16.53 8.35
CA THR A 192 4.62 16.36 8.76
C THR A 192 5.48 17.35 7.98
N SER A 193 6.14 18.28 8.67
CA SER A 193 6.83 19.45 8.08
C SER A 193 8.08 19.81 8.87
N PRO A 194 9.18 20.16 8.16
CA PRO A 194 9.29 21.59 7.81
C PRO A 194 9.05 21.91 6.33
N ALA A 195 8.73 20.91 5.48
CA ALA A 195 8.49 21.10 4.04
C ALA A 195 7.16 20.52 3.50
N ALA A 196 6.20 20.15 4.37
CA ALA A 196 4.89 19.58 4.01
C ALA A 196 4.95 18.46 2.93
N THR A 197 5.92 17.54 3.06
CA THR A 197 6.10 16.41 2.14
C THR A 197 5.08 15.31 2.37
N GLN A 198 4.44 15.27 3.54
CA GLN A 198 3.47 14.25 3.90
C GLN A 198 2.29 14.86 4.64
N VAL A 199 1.08 14.57 4.17
CA VAL A 199 -0.18 14.95 4.84
C VAL A 199 -1.10 13.77 4.93
N ASP A 200 -1.61 13.57 6.13
CA ASP A 200 -2.48 12.47 6.50
C ASP A 200 -3.82 13.01 6.99
N VAL A 201 -4.91 12.52 6.40
CA VAL A 201 -6.27 12.87 6.78
C VAL A 201 -6.99 11.61 7.22
N ASP A 202 -7.26 11.52 8.50
CA ASP A 202 -8.09 10.50 9.12
C ASP A 202 -9.52 11.02 9.28
N VAL A 203 -10.52 10.23 8.89
CA VAL A 203 -11.94 10.56 9.09
C VAL A 203 -12.67 9.41 9.74
N TRP A 204 -13.28 9.69 10.90
CA TRP A 204 -14.24 8.82 11.57
C TRP A 204 -15.64 9.25 11.17
N ARG A 205 -16.28 8.47 10.30
CA ARG A 205 -17.60 8.80 9.75
C ARG A 205 -18.71 8.41 10.72
N VAL A 206 -19.83 9.13 10.64
CA VAL A 206 -21.04 8.82 11.42
C VAL A 206 -21.66 7.46 11.08
N ASP A 207 -21.38 6.93 9.88
CA ASP A 207 -21.83 5.60 9.45
C ASP A 207 -20.99 4.45 10.03
N GLY A 208 -19.95 4.76 10.81
CA GLY A 208 -19.04 3.79 11.43
C GLY A 208 -17.79 3.48 10.59
N THR A 209 -17.76 3.90 9.32
CA THR A 209 -16.59 3.72 8.44
C THR A 209 -15.47 4.64 8.87
N TYR A 210 -14.25 4.13 8.85
CA TYR A 210 -13.04 4.93 8.97
C TYR A 210 -12.35 5.03 7.61
N ALA A 211 -11.90 6.23 7.27
CA ALA A 211 -11.16 6.50 6.05
C ALA A 211 -9.87 7.24 6.39
N ARG A 212 -8.77 6.85 5.76
CA ARG A 212 -7.49 7.54 5.82
C ARG A 212 -7.02 7.86 4.41
N VAL A 213 -6.64 9.12 4.18
CA VAL A 213 -6.10 9.59 2.91
C VAL A 213 -4.75 10.24 3.17
N LEU A 214 -3.70 9.66 2.58
CA LEU A 214 -2.32 10.04 2.78
C LEU A 214 -1.73 10.55 1.46
N GLU A 215 -1.32 11.81 1.40
CA GLU A 215 -0.53 12.36 0.30
C GLU A 215 0.95 12.37 0.69
N ILE A 216 1.80 11.77 -0.15
CA ILE A 216 3.26 11.78 -0.02
C ILE A 216 3.86 12.42 -1.29
N GLY A 217 4.71 13.42 -1.11
CA GLY A 217 5.50 14.01 -2.18
C GLY A 217 6.68 13.13 -2.58
N GLY A 218 6.92 12.95 -3.88
CA GLY A 218 8.09 12.23 -4.40
C GLY A 218 9.37 13.05 -4.35
N HIS A 219 10.45 12.47 -4.88
CA HIS A 219 11.81 13.00 -4.78
C HIS A 219 11.91 14.39 -5.42
N GLY A 220 11.97 15.43 -4.58
CA GLY A 220 12.15 16.83 -5.00
C GLY A 220 10.89 17.70 -5.00
N SER A 221 9.70 17.13 -4.82
CA SER A 221 8.45 17.91 -4.79
C SER A 221 8.02 18.25 -3.35
N LYS A 222 8.30 19.48 -2.93
CA LYS A 222 7.87 20.02 -1.62
C LYS A 222 6.48 20.67 -1.63
N LYS A 223 5.87 20.84 -2.81
CA LYS A 223 4.57 21.52 -2.93
C LYS A 223 3.44 20.50 -2.94
N ARG A 224 2.62 20.52 -1.89
CA ARG A 224 1.35 19.79 -1.83
C ARG A 224 0.50 20.09 -3.07
N VAL A 225 -0.15 19.05 -3.59
CA VAL A 225 -1.10 19.18 -4.71
C VAL A 225 -2.53 19.22 -4.18
N LEU A 226 -2.86 18.41 -3.18
CA LEU A 226 -4.18 18.40 -2.57
C LEU A 226 -4.15 19.18 -1.24
N GLY A 227 -5.01 20.17 -1.13
CA GLY A 227 -5.28 20.85 0.14
C GLY A 227 -6.02 19.94 1.12
N ASP A 228 -6.10 20.34 2.39
CA ASP A 228 -6.77 19.54 3.44
C ASP A 228 -8.22 19.23 3.06
N ASP A 229 -8.95 20.22 2.53
CA ASP A 229 -10.36 20.05 2.16
C ASP A 229 -10.53 19.07 0.98
N ALA A 230 -9.56 18.99 0.07
CA ALA A 230 -9.56 18.03 -1.03
C ALA A 230 -9.35 16.60 -0.50
N LEU A 231 -8.40 16.41 0.43
CA LEU A 231 -8.15 15.13 1.09
C LEU A 231 -9.35 14.70 1.96
N ILE A 232 -9.94 15.64 2.71
CA ILE A 232 -11.17 15.41 3.49
C ILE A 232 -12.32 15.02 2.56
N THR A 233 -12.49 15.69 1.42
CA THR A 233 -13.54 15.36 0.43
C THR A 233 -13.41 13.93 -0.09
N ILE A 234 -12.18 13.47 -0.35
CA ILE A 234 -11.94 12.06 -0.70
C ILE A 234 -12.29 11.15 0.48
N ALA A 235 -11.82 11.49 1.68
CA ALA A 235 -12.03 10.72 2.90
C ALA A 235 -13.49 10.68 3.37
N THR A 236 -14.36 11.61 2.94
CA THR A 236 -15.79 11.68 3.29
C THR A 236 -16.70 11.26 2.14
N ALA A 237 -16.17 10.88 0.98
CA ALA A 237 -16.96 10.47 -0.16
C ALA A 237 -17.94 9.33 0.22
N PRO A 238 -19.27 9.55 0.14
CA PRO A 238 -20.26 8.62 0.67
C PRO A 238 -20.25 7.26 -0.05
N GLN A 239 -19.89 7.24 -1.33
CA GLN A 239 -19.77 6.02 -2.12
C GLN A 239 -18.62 5.10 -1.67
N LEU A 240 -17.66 5.61 -0.89
CA LEU A 240 -16.56 4.84 -0.28
C LEU A 240 -16.93 4.24 1.09
N LYS A 241 -18.22 4.20 1.44
CA LYS A 241 -18.70 3.44 2.60
C LYS A 241 -18.33 1.97 2.43
N VAL A 242 -17.88 1.32 3.48
CA VAL A 242 -17.61 -0.12 3.49
C VAL A 242 -18.83 -0.85 4.05
N ASP A 243 -19.45 -1.71 3.25
CA ASP A 243 -20.66 -2.45 3.65
C ASP A 243 -20.34 -3.83 4.26
N LEU A 244 -19.11 -4.33 4.06
CA LEU A 244 -18.65 -5.58 4.64
C LEU A 244 -18.01 -5.34 6.01
N SER A 245 -18.68 -5.79 7.08
CA SER A 245 -17.99 -6.03 8.35
C SER A 245 -17.20 -7.32 8.20
N GLY A 246 -15.87 -7.23 8.11
CA GLY A 246 -15.01 -8.41 7.99
C GLY A 246 -15.28 -9.42 9.11
N PRO A 247 -14.91 -10.71 8.92
CA PRO A 247 -15.03 -11.72 9.97
C PRO A 247 -14.39 -11.23 11.27
N ALA A 248 -14.94 -11.69 12.41
CA ALA A 248 -14.44 -11.29 13.73
C ALA A 248 -12.91 -11.43 13.79
N VAL A 249 -12.24 -10.29 13.95
CA VAL A 249 -10.79 -10.25 14.08
C VAL A 249 -10.44 -10.94 15.41
N PRO A 250 -9.48 -11.89 15.43
CA PRO A 250 -8.96 -12.41 16.69
C PRO A 250 -8.59 -11.25 17.61
N SER A 251 -8.82 -11.40 18.92
CA SER A 251 -8.48 -10.35 19.89
C SER A 251 -7.09 -9.78 19.62
N ALA A 252 -6.98 -8.45 19.57
CA ALA A 252 -5.72 -7.80 19.29
C ALA A 252 -4.62 -8.32 20.23
N PRO A 253 -3.38 -8.49 19.73
CA PRO A 253 -2.26 -8.83 20.59
C PRO A 253 -2.18 -7.84 21.76
N SER A 254 -1.94 -8.31 22.98
CA SER A 254 -1.97 -7.45 24.17
C SER A 254 -0.65 -6.68 24.36
N ASP A 255 -0.73 -5.43 24.84
CA ASP A 255 0.47 -4.64 25.21
C ASP A 255 1.32 -5.35 26.27
N ARG A 256 0.67 -6.12 27.16
CA ARG A 256 1.36 -6.97 28.13
C ARG A 256 2.31 -7.95 27.43
N ARG A 257 1.81 -8.66 26.43
CA ARG A 257 2.61 -9.63 25.68
C ARG A 257 3.71 -8.95 24.86
N ALA A 258 3.45 -7.78 24.29
CA ALA A 258 4.49 -6.98 23.64
C ALA A 258 5.65 -6.67 24.60
N ALA A 259 5.34 -6.28 25.84
CA ALA A 259 6.34 -6.03 26.88
C ALA A 259 7.11 -7.30 27.32
N GLU A 260 6.47 -8.47 27.30
CA GLU A 260 7.15 -9.75 27.54
C GLU A 260 8.14 -10.07 26.40
N LEU A 261 7.75 -9.80 25.15
CA LEU A 261 8.60 -10.01 23.98
C LEU A 261 9.79 -9.03 23.92
N ASP A 262 9.67 -7.82 24.49
CA ASP A 262 10.79 -6.87 24.65
C ASP A 262 11.97 -7.52 25.40
N ALA A 263 11.67 -8.27 26.46
CA ALA A 263 12.68 -8.94 27.26
C ALA A 263 13.37 -10.07 26.47
N VAL A 264 12.61 -10.78 25.64
CA VAL A 264 13.12 -11.86 24.78
C VAL A 264 14.07 -11.30 23.72
N ILE A 265 13.66 -10.28 22.98
CA ILE A 265 14.47 -9.75 21.86
C ILE A 265 15.72 -8.99 22.32
N ALA A 266 15.70 -8.43 23.53
CA ALA A 266 16.85 -7.71 24.09
C ALA A 266 18.10 -8.60 24.22
N THR A 267 17.93 -9.92 24.37
CA THR A 267 19.06 -10.85 24.49
C THR A 267 19.76 -11.16 23.17
N ALA A 268 19.15 -10.80 22.03
CA ALA A 268 19.68 -11.12 20.71
C ALA A 268 20.40 -9.95 20.02
N LEU A 269 20.48 -8.77 20.66
CA LEU A 269 21.22 -7.66 20.10
C LEU A 269 22.72 -8.00 20.07
N PRO A 270 23.39 -7.96 18.90
CA PRO A 270 24.81 -8.26 18.82
C PRO A 270 25.65 -7.29 19.67
N ALA A 271 26.78 -7.79 20.19
CA ALA A 271 27.70 -6.97 20.96
C ALA A 271 28.21 -5.77 20.13
N GLY A 272 28.26 -4.59 20.75
CA GLY A 272 28.72 -3.36 20.10
C GLY A 272 27.66 -2.64 19.25
N MET A 273 26.45 -3.19 19.10
CA MET A 273 25.32 -2.47 18.52
C MET A 273 24.55 -1.67 19.57
N THR A 274 24.05 -0.52 19.15
CA THR A 274 23.11 0.29 19.91
C THR A 274 21.85 0.52 19.08
N THR A 275 20.72 0.66 19.75
CA THR A 275 19.41 0.83 19.11
C THR A 275 18.95 2.27 19.26
N LYS A 276 18.53 2.89 18.15
CA LYS A 276 17.80 4.15 18.16
C LYS A 276 16.34 3.91 17.71
N PRO A 277 15.37 4.67 18.24
CA PRO A 277 14.00 4.61 17.75
C PRO A 277 13.99 4.85 16.24
N ALA A 278 13.22 4.05 15.50
CA ALA A 278 12.90 4.39 14.13
C ALA A 278 12.02 5.66 14.09
N PRO A 279 11.99 6.41 12.96
CA PRO A 279 11.05 7.52 12.82
C PRO A 279 9.61 7.10 13.17
N GLY A 280 8.98 7.83 14.09
CA GLY A 280 7.62 7.55 14.59
C GLY A 280 7.55 6.55 15.76
N ALA A 281 8.65 5.96 16.20
CA ALA A 281 8.70 5.14 17.42
C ALA A 281 9.20 5.97 18.61
N ASP A 282 8.62 5.73 19.79
CA ASP A 282 9.03 6.36 21.05
C ASP A 282 10.32 5.74 21.62
N ARG A 283 10.57 4.45 21.31
CA ARG A 283 11.74 3.68 21.78
C ARG A 283 12.27 2.75 20.68
N GLY A 284 13.58 2.54 20.68
CA GLY A 284 14.22 1.54 19.82
C GLY A 284 14.07 0.13 20.39
N TRP A 285 14.00 -0.87 19.50
CA TRP A 285 14.05 -2.30 19.83
C TRP A 285 12.98 -2.79 20.82
N ARG A 286 11.74 -2.32 20.64
CA ARG A 286 10.58 -2.77 21.40
C ARG A 286 9.45 -3.21 20.49
N PHE A 287 8.75 -4.25 20.90
CA PHE A 287 7.53 -4.70 20.27
C PHE A 287 6.42 -3.71 20.55
N GLN A 288 5.77 -3.32 19.47
CA GLN A 288 4.52 -2.61 19.48
C GLN A 288 3.44 -3.57 18.99
N VAL A 289 2.28 -3.50 19.64
CA VAL A 289 1.06 -4.11 19.12
C VAL A 289 0.80 -3.50 17.74
N SER A 290 0.77 -4.36 16.73
CA SER A 290 0.46 -4.02 15.35
C SER A 290 -0.71 -4.88 14.88
N GLN A 291 -1.42 -4.48 13.83
CA GLN A 291 -2.63 -5.21 13.43
C GLN A 291 -2.28 -6.62 12.93
N GLY A 292 -2.63 -7.64 13.73
CA GLY A 292 -2.21 -9.04 13.50
C GLY A 292 -0.76 -9.29 13.77
N GLY A 293 -0.15 -8.49 14.63
CA GLY A 293 1.28 -8.47 14.78
C GLY A 293 1.79 -8.08 16.15
N TYR A 294 2.96 -8.58 16.47
CA TYR A 294 3.93 -7.81 17.24
C TYR A 294 5.00 -7.31 16.27
N LYS A 295 5.31 -6.02 16.29
CA LYS A 295 6.28 -5.41 15.39
C LYS A 295 7.36 -4.65 16.15
N ILE A 296 8.61 -4.83 15.74
CA ILE A 296 9.74 -3.95 16.09
C ILE A 296 10.22 -3.28 14.82
N SER A 297 10.53 -1.99 14.91
CA SER A 297 11.34 -1.29 13.91
C SER A 297 12.35 -0.41 14.64
N THR A 298 13.63 -0.56 14.33
CA THR A 298 14.69 0.24 14.96
C THR A 298 15.78 0.62 13.95
N THR A 299 16.48 1.71 14.23
CA THR A 299 17.78 1.97 13.62
C THR A 299 18.87 1.33 14.50
N LEU A 300 19.67 0.44 13.91
CA LEU A 300 20.85 -0.14 14.55
C LEU A 300 22.08 0.71 14.21
N VAL A 301 22.91 0.98 15.21
CA VAL A 301 24.10 1.83 15.09
C VAL A 301 25.30 1.13 15.69
N ASP A 302 26.40 1.08 14.93
CA ASP A 302 27.70 0.57 15.34
C ASP A 302 28.83 1.45 14.75
N ALA A 303 30.07 0.98 14.80
CA ALA A 303 31.23 1.68 14.27
C ALA A 303 31.24 1.79 12.72
N GLN A 304 30.49 0.96 12.01
CA GLN A 304 30.42 0.96 10.54
C GLN A 304 29.33 1.88 9.99
N GLY A 305 28.42 2.35 10.83
CA GLY A 305 27.39 3.31 10.46
C GLY A 305 26.03 2.98 11.05
N LYS A 306 25.00 3.28 10.27
CA LYS A 306 23.59 3.05 10.66
C LYS A 306 22.96 2.07 9.68
N GLY A 307 22.02 1.29 10.17
CA GLY A 307 21.14 0.46 9.35
C GLY A 307 19.79 0.30 10.03
N ARG A 308 18.86 -0.38 9.37
CA ARG A 308 17.52 -0.63 9.92
C ARG A 308 17.34 -2.11 10.19
N ALA A 309 16.64 -2.42 11.27
CA ALA A 309 16.14 -3.76 11.53
C ALA A 309 14.65 -3.74 11.87
N LEU A 310 13.95 -4.77 11.43
CA LEU A 310 12.52 -4.99 11.61
C LEU A 310 12.31 -6.44 12.04
N VAL A 311 11.52 -6.66 13.08
CA VAL A 311 11.03 -7.98 13.48
C VAL A 311 9.51 -7.93 13.48
N TYR A 312 8.87 -8.92 12.88
CA TYR A 312 7.42 -9.03 12.83
C TYR A 312 6.99 -10.44 13.20
N LEU A 313 6.06 -10.55 14.14
CA LEU A 313 5.46 -11.81 14.58
C LEU A 313 3.99 -11.79 14.23
N GLU A 314 3.51 -12.76 13.49
CA GLU A 314 2.11 -12.91 13.10
C GLU A 314 1.49 -14.15 13.76
N PRO A 315 0.15 -14.21 13.92
CA PRO A 315 -0.52 -15.36 14.49
C PRO A 315 -0.12 -16.67 13.82
N PRO A 316 -0.19 -17.79 14.54
CA PRO A 316 0.01 -19.09 13.95
C PRO A 316 -0.82 -19.29 12.69
N ALA A 317 -0.17 -19.74 11.63
CA ALA A 317 -0.78 -20.05 10.35
C ALA A 317 -0.33 -21.43 9.88
N ASP A 318 -1.16 -22.10 9.10
CA ASP A 318 -0.81 -23.38 8.47
C ASP A 318 0.19 -23.19 7.31
N GLY A 319 0.76 -24.30 6.83
CA GLY A 319 1.67 -24.33 5.67
C GLY A 319 3.16 -24.29 6.01
N ALA A 320 3.99 -24.67 5.04
CA ALA A 320 5.44 -24.62 5.18
C ALA A 320 5.98 -23.24 4.77
N VAL A 321 7.11 -22.83 5.35
CA VAL A 321 7.86 -21.67 4.85
C VAL A 321 8.59 -22.11 3.59
N THR A 322 8.33 -21.46 2.46
CA THR A 322 8.91 -21.81 1.16
C THR A 322 9.31 -20.57 0.40
N CYS A 323 10.38 -20.65 -0.39
CA CYS A 323 10.81 -19.54 -1.25
C CYS A 323 9.85 -19.25 -2.42
N GLY A 324 8.97 -20.19 -2.77
CA GLY A 324 8.19 -20.10 -4.01
C GLY A 324 9.11 -19.83 -5.21
N ASP A 325 8.69 -18.91 -6.07
CA ASP A 325 9.46 -18.46 -7.25
C ASP A 325 10.29 -17.19 -6.99
N GLN A 326 10.51 -16.82 -5.71
CA GLN A 326 11.16 -15.56 -5.37
C GLN A 326 12.67 -15.61 -5.69
N PRO A 327 13.19 -14.70 -6.56
CA PRO A 327 14.61 -14.67 -6.88
C PRO A 327 15.47 -14.32 -5.66
N GLY A 328 16.61 -15.00 -5.50
CA GLY A 328 17.55 -14.76 -4.40
C GLY A 328 17.05 -15.21 -3.04
N CYS A 329 16.00 -16.04 -3.00
CA CYS A 329 15.55 -16.74 -1.80
C CYS A 329 16.18 -18.13 -1.71
N GLU A 330 16.69 -18.48 -0.54
CA GLU A 330 17.24 -19.79 -0.23
C GLU A 330 16.58 -20.39 1.02
N PRO A 331 16.24 -21.70 1.01
CA PRO A 331 15.80 -22.38 2.22
C PRO A 331 17.00 -22.62 3.14
N ILE A 332 16.81 -22.37 4.43
CA ILE A 332 17.80 -22.63 5.47
C ILE A 332 17.20 -23.52 6.57
N ASP A 333 18.06 -24.29 7.21
CA ASP A 333 17.71 -25.16 8.33
C ASP A 333 17.89 -24.40 9.65
N LEU A 334 16.86 -24.48 10.49
CA LEU A 334 16.89 -24.02 11.87
C LEU A 334 17.02 -25.23 12.81
N ASP A 335 17.36 -24.94 14.06
CA ASP A 335 17.40 -25.91 15.13
C ASP A 335 16.09 -26.69 15.27
N GLY A 336 16.23 -27.99 15.57
CA GLY A 336 15.11 -28.92 15.67
C GLY A 336 14.49 -29.32 14.32
N GLY A 337 15.17 -29.06 13.20
CA GLY A 337 14.72 -29.43 11.86
C GLY A 337 13.62 -28.51 11.30
N ARG A 338 13.39 -27.36 11.94
CA ARG A 338 12.49 -26.32 11.41
C ARG A 338 13.11 -25.70 10.16
N LYS A 339 12.26 -25.18 9.27
CA LYS A 339 12.69 -24.53 8.02
C LYS A 339 12.48 -23.03 8.11
N ALA A 340 13.40 -22.29 7.50
CA ALA A 340 13.26 -20.87 7.22
C ALA A 340 13.68 -20.57 5.79
N THR A 341 13.42 -19.35 5.35
CA THR A 341 13.83 -18.84 4.04
C THR A 341 14.59 -17.55 4.23
N LEU A 342 15.76 -17.43 3.61
CA LEU A 342 16.55 -16.22 3.58
C LEU A 342 16.49 -15.61 2.19
N THR A 343 16.16 -14.33 2.09
CA THR A 343 16.18 -13.59 0.83
C THR A 343 17.19 -12.46 0.94
N THR A 344 18.05 -12.35 -0.06
CA THR A 344 18.93 -11.19 -0.24
C THR A 344 18.48 -10.36 -1.44
N THR A 345 18.08 -9.12 -1.19
CA THR A 345 17.71 -8.18 -2.26
C THR A 345 18.71 -7.03 -2.31
N ARG A 346 19.10 -6.63 -3.52
CA ARG A 346 19.89 -5.42 -3.76
C ARG A 346 19.10 -4.46 -4.63
N SER A 347 18.90 -3.22 -4.15
CA SER A 347 18.24 -2.18 -4.94
C SER A 347 19.21 -1.56 -5.95
N PRO A 348 18.72 -0.88 -7.00
CA PRO A 348 19.57 -0.10 -7.91
C PRO A 348 20.42 0.97 -7.20
N GLY A 349 19.96 1.49 -6.06
CA GLY A 349 20.71 2.42 -5.20
C GLY A 349 21.84 1.76 -4.39
N GLY A 350 22.07 0.46 -4.57
CA GLY A 350 23.10 -0.30 -3.87
C GLY A 350 22.74 -0.64 -2.43
N VAL A 351 21.50 -0.40 -2.00
CA VAL A 351 20.99 -0.82 -0.68
C VAL A 351 20.81 -2.33 -0.69
N THR A 352 21.35 -2.99 0.31
CA THR A 352 21.21 -4.43 0.52
C THR A 352 20.21 -4.68 1.64
N VAL A 353 19.26 -5.58 1.40
CA VAL A 353 18.29 -6.04 2.38
C VAL A 353 18.42 -7.54 2.54
N LEU A 354 18.59 -8.01 3.78
CA LEU A 354 18.40 -9.43 4.13
C LEU A 354 17.04 -9.58 4.80
N ALA A 355 16.29 -10.61 4.42
CA ALA A 355 15.00 -10.94 4.99
C ALA A 355 14.95 -12.43 5.31
N LEU A 356 14.68 -12.77 6.57
CA LEU A 356 14.46 -14.14 7.02
C LEU A 356 12.98 -14.32 7.36
N GLY A 357 12.35 -15.32 6.76
CA GLY A 357 11.01 -15.80 7.10
C GLY A 357 11.11 -17.17 7.77
N ALA A 358 10.43 -17.37 8.89
CA ALA A 358 10.46 -18.62 9.65
C ALA A 358 9.12 -18.89 10.34
N LYS A 359 8.98 -20.10 10.91
CA LYS A 359 7.90 -20.41 11.86
C LYS A 359 8.45 -20.86 13.20
N ALA A 360 7.87 -20.35 14.29
CA ALA A 360 8.08 -20.87 15.62
C ALA A 360 7.47 -22.29 15.76
N ALA A 361 7.77 -22.98 16.85
CA ALA A 361 7.26 -24.32 17.13
C ALA A 361 5.72 -24.36 17.27
N ASP A 362 5.09 -23.26 17.67
CA ASP A 362 3.63 -23.13 17.78
C ASP A 362 2.95 -22.67 16.48
N GLY A 363 3.72 -22.50 15.41
CA GLY A 363 3.24 -22.05 14.11
C GLY A 363 3.28 -20.52 13.91
N THR A 364 3.65 -19.72 14.91
CA THR A 364 3.81 -18.25 14.77
C THR A 364 4.73 -17.95 13.58
N SER A 365 4.27 -17.10 12.66
CA SER A 365 5.09 -16.63 11.53
C SER A 365 6.03 -15.52 12.02
N ILE A 366 7.33 -15.68 11.74
CA ILE A 366 8.39 -14.76 12.15
C ILE A 366 9.03 -14.20 10.87
N THR A 367 9.01 -12.88 10.72
CA THR A 367 9.74 -12.17 9.67
C THR A 367 10.76 -11.23 10.27
N ILE A 368 12.02 -11.35 9.86
CA ILE A 368 13.11 -10.49 10.31
C ILE A 368 13.75 -9.85 9.08
N ARG A 369 13.85 -8.53 9.06
CA ARG A 369 14.49 -7.80 7.95
C ARG A 369 15.58 -6.89 8.49
N THR A 370 16.67 -6.78 7.74
CA THR A 370 17.80 -5.91 8.06
C THR A 370 18.29 -5.23 6.78
N SER A 371 18.61 -3.94 6.85
CA SER A 371 19.03 -3.13 5.71
C SER A 371 20.23 -2.26 6.07
N ASP A 372 21.13 -2.05 5.10
CA ASP A 372 22.27 -1.13 5.21
C ASP A 372 21.90 0.35 4.98
N ASP A 373 20.61 0.63 4.78
CA ASP A 373 20.02 1.97 4.85
C ASP A 373 19.30 2.19 6.19
N ALA A 374 19.48 3.38 6.77
CA ALA A 374 18.80 3.82 7.98
C ALA A 374 17.39 4.40 7.73
N GLY A 375 16.97 4.55 6.47
CA GLY A 375 15.61 4.96 6.09
C GLY A 375 15.39 6.47 6.12
N THR A 376 16.39 7.27 5.74
CA THR A 376 16.26 8.74 5.67
C THR A 376 15.54 9.24 4.40
N GLY A 377 14.86 8.34 3.67
CA GLY A 377 14.06 8.66 2.47
C GLY A 377 14.89 8.94 1.20
N ALA A 378 16.19 8.70 1.23
CA ALA A 378 17.10 8.96 0.11
C ALA A 378 17.65 7.68 -0.54
N ASP A 379 17.18 6.49 -0.14
CA ASP A 379 17.72 5.17 -0.54
C ASP A 379 19.25 5.14 -0.60
N THR A 380 19.89 5.87 0.32
CA THR A 380 21.33 6.05 0.31
C THR A 380 21.91 5.13 1.37
N ARG A 381 22.72 4.18 0.92
CA ARG A 381 23.45 3.26 1.79
C ARG A 381 24.23 4.03 2.88
N THR A 382 23.96 3.74 4.14
CA THR A 382 24.60 4.38 5.29
C THR A 382 25.69 3.52 5.94
N ARG A 383 25.88 2.27 5.47
CA ARG A 383 26.96 1.36 5.88
C ARG A 383 27.27 0.31 4.81
N PRO A 384 28.40 -0.41 4.87
CA PRO A 384 28.77 -1.36 3.82
C PRO A 384 27.88 -2.63 3.74
N THR A 385 27.33 -3.11 4.83
CA THR A 385 26.49 -4.32 4.82
C THR A 385 25.36 -4.15 5.82
N PRO A 386 24.26 -4.90 5.71
CA PRO A 386 23.20 -4.83 6.71
C PRO A 386 23.75 -5.05 8.13
N PRO A 387 23.18 -4.39 9.16
CA PRO A 387 23.69 -4.45 10.52
C PRO A 387 23.66 -5.87 11.09
N LEU A 388 22.58 -6.62 10.83
CA LEU A 388 22.48 -8.02 11.22
C LEU A 388 22.96 -8.93 10.10
N SER A 389 23.79 -9.91 10.45
CA SER A 389 24.19 -11.00 9.56
C SER A 389 23.11 -12.09 9.48
N GLU A 390 23.21 -13.01 8.53
CA GLU A 390 22.37 -14.21 8.47
C GLU A 390 22.33 -14.95 9.82
N THR A 391 23.50 -15.17 10.43
CA THR A 391 23.61 -15.84 11.74
C THR A 391 22.85 -15.09 12.84
N ASP A 392 22.83 -13.75 12.81
CA ASP A 392 22.04 -12.97 13.76
C ASP A 392 20.53 -13.11 13.51
N LEU A 393 20.10 -13.17 12.24
CA LEU A 393 18.70 -13.39 11.88
C LEU A 393 18.21 -14.77 12.36
N VAL A 394 19.02 -15.82 12.14
CA VAL A 394 18.74 -17.18 12.62
C VAL A 394 18.65 -17.19 14.14
N ARG A 395 19.64 -16.62 14.84
CA ARG A 395 19.63 -16.53 16.31
C ARG A 395 18.37 -15.85 16.85
N ILE A 396 17.92 -14.77 16.19
CA ILE A 396 16.68 -14.08 16.58
C ILE A 396 15.46 -14.99 16.34
N ALA A 397 15.36 -15.65 15.19
CA ALA A 397 14.24 -16.54 14.85
C ALA A 397 14.15 -17.79 15.75
N GLU A 398 15.23 -18.12 16.44
CA GLU A 398 15.36 -19.26 17.36
C GLU A 398 15.19 -18.88 18.84
N LEU A 399 14.97 -17.60 19.15
CA LEU A 399 14.79 -17.17 20.53
C LEU A 399 13.62 -17.90 21.19
N PRO A 400 13.85 -18.55 22.35
CA PRO A 400 12.77 -19.15 23.11
C PRO A 400 11.84 -18.03 23.61
N GLY A 401 10.54 -18.21 23.44
CA GLY A 401 9.56 -17.19 23.82
C GLY A 401 9.18 -16.22 22.72
N LEU A 402 9.87 -16.23 21.56
CA LEU A 402 9.54 -15.38 20.42
C LEU A 402 8.38 -15.97 19.61
N HIS A 403 7.19 -15.98 20.21
CA HIS A 403 5.96 -16.49 19.64
C HIS A 403 4.76 -15.63 20.02
N TRP A 404 3.64 -15.79 19.30
CA TRP A 404 2.41 -14.99 19.45
C TRP A 404 1.86 -15.01 20.88
#